data_AF-A0A944BUV7-F1
#
_entry.id   AF-A0A944BUV7-F1
#
_cell.length_a   1.000
_cell.length_b   1.000
_cell.length_c   1.000
_cell.angle_alpha   90.00
_cell.angle_beta   90.00
_cell.angle_gamma   90.00
#
_symmetry.space_group_name_H-M   'P 1'
#
loop_
_entity.id
_entity.type
_entity.pdbx_description
1 polymer ?
#
loop_
_entity_poly.entity_id
_entity_poly.type
_entity_poly.pdbx_seq_one_letter_code
_entity_poly.pdbx_strand_id
1 'polypeptide(L)'
;LADPVCLESQMKRMKEKGIVPFCLDLRDKKSGKEILSFLSQVRTSQDQKYQKLGFPLPIKRFMVLGIPNVGKSTFINSLSGKKKAAVENKPGKTRQEQLIHVSDKVYIFDAPGILEPNYEDKTVIAKLALLGSVKQDILPLIALSDFLLDFLKEKYPESLVKRYEVLITGENEEIFQEFAKKRGFLLSKGVLDVERARKLLLNEFKNGQLGRISIDD
;
A
#
# COMPACT_ATOMS: atom_id res chain seq x y z
N LEU A 1 0.31 -9.13 -0.66
CA LEU A 1 -0.87 -8.48 -1.26
C LEU A 1 -0.62 -8.15 -2.72
N ALA A 2 0.59 -7.70 -3.08
CA ALA A 2 0.99 -7.48 -4.47
C ALA A 2 1.19 -8.79 -5.24
N ASP A 3 0.94 -8.72 -6.55
CA ASP A 3 1.32 -9.72 -7.55
C ASP A 3 2.86 -9.90 -7.56
N PRO A 4 3.38 -11.14 -7.39
CA PRO A 4 4.82 -11.39 -7.40
C PRO A 4 5.54 -10.98 -8.70
N VAL A 5 4.90 -11.13 -9.86
CA VAL A 5 5.51 -10.84 -11.16
C VAL A 5 5.69 -9.34 -11.35
N CYS A 6 4.63 -8.56 -11.09
CA CYS A 6 4.70 -7.10 -11.10
C CYS A 6 5.73 -6.59 -10.07
N LEU A 7 5.75 -7.20 -8.88
CA LEU A 7 6.68 -6.80 -7.83
C LEU A 7 8.14 -7.02 -8.22
N GLU A 8 8.44 -8.15 -8.86
CA GLU A 8 9.78 -8.43 -9.37
C GLU A 8 10.20 -7.43 -10.45
N SER A 9 9.30 -7.14 -11.40
CA SER A 9 9.51 -6.11 -12.43
C SER A 9 9.82 -4.74 -11.81
N GLN A 10 9.04 -4.33 -10.81
CA GLN A 10 9.26 -3.08 -10.06
C GLN A 10 10.61 -3.04 -9.36
N MET A 11 10.99 -4.14 -8.68
CA MET A 11 12.30 -4.23 -8.03
C MET A 11 13.43 -4.09 -9.05
N LYS A 12 13.33 -4.71 -10.22
CA LYS A 12 14.32 -4.57 -11.30
C LYS A 12 14.41 -3.11 -11.77
N ARG A 13 13.27 -2.46 -12.04
CA ARG A 13 13.20 -1.05 -12.46
C ARG A 13 13.85 -0.10 -11.44
N MET A 14 13.69 -0.34 -10.14
CA MET A 14 14.32 0.46 -9.09
C MET A 14 15.85 0.26 -9.06
N LYS A 15 16.33 -0.99 -9.22
CA LYS A 15 17.77 -1.27 -9.32
C LYS A 15 18.42 -0.58 -10.51
N GLU A 16 17.75 -0.57 -11.66
CA GLU A 16 18.21 0.13 -12.88
C GLU A 16 18.34 1.65 -12.66
N LYS A 17 17.53 2.22 -11.76
CA LYS A 17 17.63 3.63 -11.33
C LYS A 17 18.68 3.87 -10.24
N GLY A 18 19.48 2.87 -9.87
CA GLY A 18 20.48 2.96 -8.80
C GLY A 18 19.88 2.97 -7.39
N ILE A 19 18.60 2.61 -7.23
CA ILE A 19 17.93 2.49 -5.94
C ILE A 19 18.09 1.06 -5.43
N VAL A 20 18.27 0.86 -4.12
CA VAL A 20 18.30 -0.47 -3.48
C VAL A 20 16.89 -0.82 -3.02
N PRO A 21 16.11 -1.64 -3.76
CA PRO A 21 14.75 -1.98 -3.36
C PRO A 21 14.73 -3.10 -2.32
N PHE A 22 13.74 -3.03 -1.43
CA PHE A 22 13.39 -4.11 -0.50
C PHE A 22 11.94 -4.52 -0.74
N CYS A 23 11.67 -5.82 -0.75
CA CYS A 23 10.32 -6.37 -0.75
C CYS A 23 10.07 -7.05 0.59
N LEU A 24 9.17 -6.49 1.39
CA LEU A 24 8.98 -6.92 2.78
C LEU A 24 7.51 -7.07 3.13
N ASP A 25 7.25 -8.04 4.02
CA ASP A 25 5.99 -8.10 4.76
C ASP A 25 6.23 -7.54 6.16
N LEU A 26 5.75 -6.32 6.44
CA LEU A 26 5.96 -5.66 7.73
C LEU A 26 5.26 -6.37 8.91
N ARG A 27 4.42 -7.38 8.64
CA ARG A 27 3.87 -8.28 9.66
C ARG A 27 4.90 -9.31 10.13
N ASP A 28 5.90 -9.62 9.31
CA ASP A 28 7.04 -10.44 9.71
C ASP A 28 8.03 -9.61 10.53
N LYS A 29 8.26 -10.04 11.77
CA LYS A 29 9.24 -9.41 12.67
C LYS A 29 10.67 -9.48 12.14
N LYS A 30 10.98 -10.41 11.22
CA LYS A 30 12.31 -10.53 10.61
C LYS A 30 12.61 -9.38 9.65
N SER A 31 11.59 -8.88 8.93
CA SER A 31 11.76 -7.80 7.95
C SER A 31 12.34 -6.53 8.55
N GLY A 32 11.94 -6.17 9.78
CA GLY A 32 12.52 -5.01 10.48
C GLY A 32 14.01 -5.19 10.81
N LYS A 33 14.41 -6.40 11.22
CA LYS A 33 15.82 -6.69 11.55
C LYS A 33 16.73 -6.64 10.33
N GLU A 34 16.25 -7.16 9.21
CA GLU A 34 16.98 -7.15 7.94
C GLU A 34 17.31 -5.71 7.51
N ILE A 35 16.31 -4.83 7.45
CA ILE A 35 16.53 -3.43 7.09
C ILE A 35 17.39 -2.71 8.13
N LEU A 36 17.16 -2.92 9.43
CA LEU A 36 17.97 -2.27 10.45
C LEU A 36 19.46 -2.64 10.30
N SER A 37 19.75 -3.90 9.96
CA SER A 37 21.10 -4.36 9.64
C SER A 37 21.67 -3.59 8.45
N PHE A 38 20.92 -3.50 7.33
CA PHE A 38 21.33 -2.75 6.15
C PHE A 38 21.62 -1.27 6.47
N LEU A 39 20.69 -0.57 7.13
CA LEU A 39 20.85 0.84 7.51
C LEU A 39 22.08 1.06 8.40
N SER A 40 22.36 0.12 9.31
CA SER A 40 23.54 0.17 10.18
C SER A 40 24.88 0.03 9.44
N GLN A 41 24.86 -0.48 8.20
CA GLN A 41 26.06 -0.68 7.36
C GLN A 41 26.29 0.44 6.34
N VAL A 42 25.26 1.21 5.95
CA VAL A 42 25.38 2.34 5.00
C VAL A 42 26.55 3.27 5.36
N ARG A 43 27.48 3.57 4.44
CA ARG A 43 28.59 4.49 4.72
C ARG A 43 28.42 5.79 3.96
N THR A 44 28.75 6.89 4.63
CA THR A 44 28.76 8.23 4.05
C THR A 44 30.20 8.75 3.90
N SER A 45 30.38 9.83 3.14
CA SER A 45 31.66 10.56 3.08
C SER A 45 32.09 11.08 4.46
N GLN A 46 31.13 11.45 5.32
CA GLN A 46 31.39 11.85 6.70
C GLN A 46 31.97 10.69 7.51
N ASP A 47 31.44 9.46 7.37
CA ASP A 47 31.95 8.29 8.08
C ASP A 47 33.43 8.03 7.76
N GLN A 48 33.80 8.16 6.48
CA GLN A 48 35.19 7.98 6.04
C GLN A 48 36.12 9.04 6.66
N LYS A 49 35.66 10.30 6.76
CA LYS A 49 36.43 11.38 7.40
C LYS A 49 36.67 11.10 8.88
N TYR A 50 35.63 10.63 9.61
CA TYR A 50 35.75 10.30 11.02
C TYR A 50 36.72 9.14 11.25
N GLN A 51 36.65 8.09 10.42
CA GLN A 51 37.59 6.97 10.48
C GLN A 51 39.05 7.42 10.26
N LYS A 52 39.32 8.26 9.26
CA LYS A 52 40.67 8.79 9.00
C LYS A 52 41.23 9.61 10.17
N LEU A 53 40.35 10.29 10.92
CA LEU A 53 40.72 11.12 12.06
C LEU A 53 40.71 10.34 13.40
N GLY A 54 40.40 9.04 13.40
CA GLY A 54 40.35 8.22 14.61
C GLY A 54 39.14 8.50 15.53
N PHE A 55 38.11 9.20 15.04
CA PHE A 55 36.89 9.46 15.80
C PHE A 55 35.88 8.30 15.68
N PRO A 56 35.03 8.07 16.70
CA PRO A 56 33.92 7.13 16.60
C PRO A 56 32.94 7.57 15.51
N LEU A 57 32.32 6.59 14.83
CA LEU A 57 31.35 6.89 13.78
C LEU A 57 30.13 7.64 14.36
N PRO A 58 29.64 8.68 13.66
CA PRO A 58 28.43 9.37 14.08
C PRO A 58 27.21 8.45 14.00
N ILE A 59 26.21 8.77 14.82
CA ILE A 59 24.89 8.14 14.74
C ILE A 59 24.24 8.49 13.40
N LYS A 60 23.66 7.49 12.73
CA LYS A 60 22.99 7.70 11.46
C LYS A 60 21.56 8.16 11.65
N ARG A 61 21.14 9.07 10.77
CA ARG A 61 19.79 9.60 10.74
C ARG A 61 19.20 9.34 9.37
N PHE A 62 18.06 8.68 9.34
CA PHE A 62 17.30 8.42 8.12
C PHE A 62 15.93 9.08 8.22
N MET A 63 15.27 9.29 7.09
CA MET A 63 13.91 9.80 7.02
C MET A 63 13.06 8.81 6.24
N VAL A 64 11.83 8.57 6.70
CA VAL A 64 10.85 7.73 6.01
C VAL A 64 9.84 8.62 5.31
N LEU A 65 9.80 8.55 3.98
CA LEU A 65 8.91 9.32 3.11
C LEU A 65 7.91 8.39 2.40
N GLY A 66 6.78 8.95 1.98
CA GLY A 66 5.79 8.27 1.14
C GLY A 66 4.36 8.74 1.39
N ILE A 67 3.43 8.37 0.51
CA ILE A 67 2.02 8.77 0.58
C ILE A 67 1.32 8.23 1.86
N PRO A 68 0.15 8.76 2.27
CA PRO A 68 -0.60 8.27 3.42
C PRO A 68 -0.92 6.76 3.31
N ASN A 69 -1.06 6.10 4.47
CA ASN A 69 -1.48 4.69 4.59
C ASN A 69 -0.60 3.61 3.92
N VAL A 70 0.57 3.94 3.35
CA VAL A 70 1.55 2.93 2.84
C VAL A 70 2.27 2.11 3.92
N GLY A 71 2.00 2.37 5.20
CA GLY A 71 2.60 1.63 6.31
C GLY A 71 3.88 2.23 6.88
N LYS A 72 4.17 3.53 6.67
CA LYS A 72 5.34 4.23 7.25
C LYS A 72 5.49 4.01 8.76
N SER A 73 4.46 4.28 9.55
CA SER A 73 4.50 4.10 11.01
C SER A 73 4.63 2.62 11.42
N THR A 74 4.00 1.71 10.66
CA THR A 74 4.17 0.26 10.85
C THR A 74 5.61 -0.17 10.59
N PHE A 75 6.24 0.36 9.54
CA PHE A 75 7.64 0.10 9.20
C PHE A 75 8.58 0.58 10.32
N ILE A 76 8.42 1.82 10.78
CA ILE A 76 9.22 2.38 11.88
C ILE A 76 9.07 1.55 13.16
N ASN A 77 7.84 1.13 13.48
CA ASN A 77 7.59 0.25 14.63
C ASN A 77 8.27 -1.12 14.48
N SER A 78 8.28 -1.68 13.27
CA SER A 78 8.99 -2.93 12.97
C SER A 78 10.50 -2.81 13.20
N LEU A 79 11.10 -1.65 12.89
CA LEU A 79 12.52 -1.38 13.13
C LEU A 79 12.87 -1.23 14.62
N SER A 80 12.02 -0.56 15.40
CA SER A 80 12.32 -0.26 16.81
C SER A 80 12.01 -1.42 17.78
N GLY A 81 11.35 -2.49 17.30
CA GLY A 81 10.92 -3.63 18.11
C GLY A 81 9.88 -3.32 19.19
N LYS A 82 9.42 -2.07 19.29
CA LYS A 82 8.41 -1.57 20.23
C LYS A 82 7.41 -0.69 19.46
N LYS A 83 6.17 -0.55 19.95
CA LYS A 83 5.20 0.39 19.37
C LYS A 83 5.54 1.81 19.83
N LYS A 84 6.28 2.57 19.01
CA LYS A 84 6.67 3.97 19.30
C LYS A 84 5.92 4.98 18.43
N ALA A 85 5.59 4.64 17.19
CA ALA A 85 4.78 5.46 16.28
C ALA A 85 3.30 5.05 16.34
N ALA A 86 2.38 6.02 16.25
CA ALA A 86 0.94 5.76 16.23
C ALA A 86 0.54 5.04 14.93
N VAL A 87 -0.19 3.92 15.02
CA VAL A 87 -0.67 3.15 13.87
C VAL A 87 -2.20 3.25 13.81
N GLU A 88 -2.73 4.07 12.91
CA GLU A 88 -4.16 4.08 12.56
C GLU A 88 -4.34 4.28 11.06
N ASN A 89 -5.31 3.56 10.47
CA ASN A 89 -5.58 3.52 9.02
C ASN A 89 -6.42 4.71 8.50
N LYS A 90 -6.27 5.90 9.10
CA LYS A 90 -6.96 7.12 8.64
C LYS A 90 -5.93 8.11 8.08
N PRO A 91 -6.12 8.65 6.86
CA PRO A 91 -5.24 9.68 6.31
C PRO A 91 -5.09 10.89 7.25
N GLY A 92 -3.87 11.43 7.37
CA GLY A 92 -3.60 12.71 8.06
C GLY A 92 -3.29 12.66 9.57
N LYS A 93 -2.95 11.50 10.14
CA LYS A 93 -2.73 11.39 11.60
C LYS A 93 -1.33 11.77 12.11
N THR A 94 -0.27 11.63 11.30
CA THR A 94 1.06 12.12 11.68
C THR A 94 1.05 13.65 11.62
N ARG A 95 0.90 14.31 12.77
CA ARG A 95 0.71 15.78 12.86
C ARG A 95 2.01 16.55 13.09
N GLN A 96 3.10 15.89 13.48
CA GLN A 96 4.42 16.50 13.71
C GLN A 96 5.53 15.52 13.36
N GLU A 97 6.65 16.02 12.84
CA GLU A 97 7.86 15.23 12.61
C GLU A 97 8.42 14.74 13.94
N GLN A 98 8.70 13.44 14.03
CA GLN A 98 9.25 12.84 15.24
C GLN A 98 10.57 12.13 14.96
N LEU A 99 11.59 12.43 15.77
CA LEU A 99 12.86 11.74 15.74
C LEU A 99 12.81 10.51 16.65
N ILE A 100 12.85 9.32 16.06
CA ILE A 100 12.64 8.05 16.73
C ILE A 100 13.97 7.28 16.82
N HIS A 101 14.41 7.00 18.05
CA HIS A 101 15.55 6.12 18.31
C HIS A 101 15.15 4.65 18.03
N VAL A 102 15.78 4.03 17.02
CA VAL A 102 15.52 2.62 16.66
C VAL A 102 16.65 1.68 17.09
N SER A 103 17.90 2.15 17.14
CA SER A 103 19.05 1.44 17.72
C SER A 103 20.18 2.42 18.04
N ASP A 104 21.19 1.96 18.77
CA ASP A 104 22.36 2.79 19.17
C ASP A 104 23.10 3.44 17.99
N LYS A 105 22.89 2.93 16.76
CA LYS A 105 23.52 3.42 15.53
C LYS A 105 22.56 4.18 14.62
N VAL A 106 21.25 4.15 14.87
CA VAL A 106 20.23 4.58 13.91
C VAL A 106 19.08 5.32 14.58
N TYR A 107 18.79 6.49 14.04
CA TYR A 107 17.58 7.26 14.29
C TYR A 107 16.77 7.43 13.00
N ILE A 108 15.46 7.55 13.14
CA ILE A 108 14.52 7.74 12.03
C ILE A 108 13.64 8.95 12.28
N PHE A 109 13.56 9.83 11.29
CA PHE A 109 12.56 10.88 11.21
C PHE A 109 11.28 10.32 10.58
N ASP A 110 10.19 10.33 11.35
CA ASP A 110 8.83 10.02 10.86
C ASP A 110 8.23 11.28 10.24
N ALA A 111 8.13 11.29 8.91
CA ALA A 111 7.48 12.37 8.17
C ALA A 111 6.01 12.03 7.89
N PRO A 112 5.10 13.03 7.88
CA PRO A 112 3.72 12.81 7.48
C PRO A 112 3.62 12.27 6.04
N GLY A 113 2.50 11.63 5.73
CA GLY A 113 2.24 11.22 4.37
C GLY A 113 2.00 12.43 3.46
N ILE A 114 2.74 12.51 2.37
CA ILE A 114 2.64 13.62 1.40
C ILE A 114 1.88 13.10 0.17
N LEU A 115 0.86 13.85 -0.25
CA LEU A 115 0.16 13.66 -1.52
C LEU A 115 0.30 14.94 -2.34
N GLU A 116 0.23 14.79 -3.66
CA GLU A 116 0.06 15.95 -4.53
C GLU A 116 -1.34 16.53 -4.29
N PRO A 117 -1.49 17.86 -4.20
CA PRO A 117 -2.77 18.48 -3.85
C PRO A 117 -3.81 18.32 -4.95
N ASN A 118 -3.39 18.29 -6.23
CA ASN A 118 -4.27 18.25 -7.38
C ASN A 118 -3.81 17.14 -8.34
N TYR A 119 -4.56 16.03 -8.38
CA TYR A 119 -4.36 15.01 -9.40
C TYR A 119 -5.26 15.31 -10.60
N GLU A 120 -4.66 15.49 -11.78
CA GLU A 120 -5.39 15.70 -13.03
C GLU A 120 -5.80 14.36 -13.68
N ASP A 121 -5.04 13.29 -13.41
CA ASP A 121 -5.29 11.96 -13.96
C ASP A 121 -6.29 11.16 -13.10
N LYS A 122 -7.46 10.88 -13.68
CA LYS A 122 -8.53 10.06 -13.10
C LYS A 122 -8.06 8.65 -12.73
N THR A 123 -7.13 8.09 -13.50
CA THR A 123 -6.56 6.75 -13.27
C THR A 123 -5.70 6.74 -12.01
N VAL A 124 -4.84 7.76 -11.84
CA VAL A 124 -3.97 7.89 -10.67
C VAL A 124 -4.80 8.04 -9.40
N ILE A 125 -5.80 8.94 -9.40
CA ILE A 125 -6.64 9.15 -8.22
C ILE A 125 -7.49 7.93 -7.88
N ALA A 126 -7.98 7.17 -8.88
CA ALA A 126 -8.68 5.92 -8.67
C ALA A 126 -7.76 4.87 -8.01
N LYS A 127 -6.54 4.68 -8.51
CA LYS A 127 -5.54 3.78 -7.91
C LYS A 127 -5.23 4.17 -6.45
N LEU A 128 -5.03 5.47 -6.18
CA LEU A 128 -4.77 5.97 -4.82
C LEU A 128 -5.95 5.75 -3.87
N ALA A 129 -7.18 5.91 -4.35
CA ALA A 129 -8.40 5.63 -3.60
C ALA A 129 -8.57 4.13 -3.31
N LEU A 130 -8.29 3.27 -4.29
CA LEU A 130 -8.31 1.81 -4.13
C LEU A 130 -7.30 1.33 -3.07
N LEU A 131 -6.09 1.90 -3.07
CA LEU A 131 -5.05 1.62 -2.07
C LEU A 131 -5.31 2.29 -0.71
N GLY A 132 -6.34 3.14 -0.62
CA GLY A 132 -6.70 3.87 0.60
C GLY A 132 -5.74 4.99 0.98
N SER A 133 -4.87 5.42 0.07
CA SER A 133 -3.99 6.58 0.28
C SER A 133 -4.78 7.89 0.25
N VAL A 134 -5.86 7.92 -0.51
CA VAL A 134 -6.89 8.96 -0.53
C VAL A 134 -8.22 8.36 -0.04
N LYS A 135 -9.13 9.19 0.45
CA LYS A 135 -10.46 8.71 0.83
C LYS A 135 -11.22 8.19 -0.40
N GLN A 136 -11.97 7.11 -0.24
CA GLN A 136 -12.71 6.48 -1.35
C GLN A 136 -13.90 7.30 -1.85
N ASP A 137 -14.44 8.19 -1.02
CA ASP A 137 -15.53 9.11 -1.36
C ASP A 137 -15.10 10.28 -2.26
N ILE A 138 -13.81 10.34 -2.63
CA ILE A 138 -13.33 11.32 -3.62
C ILE A 138 -13.84 11.02 -5.04
N LEU A 139 -14.23 9.77 -5.31
CA LEU A 139 -14.88 9.35 -6.54
C LEU A 139 -16.25 8.74 -6.24
N PRO A 140 -17.24 8.88 -7.14
CA PRO A 140 -18.49 8.15 -7.02
C PRO A 140 -18.27 6.64 -6.92
N LEU A 141 -19.03 5.98 -6.05
CA LEU A 141 -18.93 4.53 -5.82
C LEU A 141 -18.99 3.72 -7.13
N ILE A 142 -19.92 4.07 -8.01
CA ILE A 142 -20.10 3.41 -9.32
C ILE A 142 -18.79 3.51 -10.12
N ALA A 143 -18.28 4.73 -10.31
CA ALA A 143 -17.04 4.97 -11.08
C ALA A 143 -15.83 4.21 -10.50
N LEU A 144 -15.63 4.24 -9.17
CA LEU A 144 -14.48 3.55 -8.55
C LEU A 144 -14.60 2.03 -8.62
N SER A 145 -15.81 1.49 -8.45
CA SER A 145 -16.06 0.04 -8.52
C SER A 145 -16.03 -0.49 -9.95
N ASP A 146 -16.52 0.27 -10.93
CA ASP A 146 -16.39 -0.05 -12.36
C ASP A 146 -14.93 -0.03 -12.79
N PHE A 147 -14.17 1.01 -12.42
CA PHE A 147 -12.74 1.09 -12.69
C PHE A 147 -11.99 -0.15 -12.17
N LEU A 148 -12.27 -0.57 -10.93
CA LEU A 148 -11.67 -1.77 -10.37
C LEU A 148 -12.14 -3.03 -11.11
N LEU A 149 -13.43 -3.16 -11.41
CA LEU A 149 -13.97 -4.33 -12.08
C LEU A 149 -13.39 -4.50 -13.48
N ASP A 150 -13.29 -3.41 -14.26
CA ASP A 150 -12.67 -3.42 -15.59
C ASP A 150 -11.20 -3.82 -15.54
N PHE A 151 -10.44 -3.25 -14.60
CA PHE A 151 -9.05 -3.65 -14.38
C PHE A 151 -8.92 -5.14 -14.05
N LEU A 152 -9.77 -5.66 -13.16
CA LEU A 152 -9.74 -7.07 -12.77
C LEU A 152 -10.20 -7.99 -13.91
N LYS A 153 -11.16 -7.58 -14.72
CA LYS A 153 -11.59 -8.31 -15.92
C LYS A 153 -10.43 -8.48 -16.90
N GLU A 154 -9.66 -7.42 -17.12
CA GLU A 154 -8.55 -7.44 -18.06
C GLU A 154 -7.34 -8.21 -17.54
N LYS A 155 -6.90 -7.92 -16.30
CA LYS A 155 -5.61 -8.40 -15.78
C LYS A 155 -5.72 -9.62 -14.86
N TYR A 156 -6.83 -9.77 -14.15
CA TYR A 156 -7.01 -10.79 -13.10
C TYR A 156 -8.37 -11.51 -13.17
N PRO A 157 -8.86 -11.96 -14.35
CA PRO A 157 -10.21 -12.51 -14.48
C PRO A 157 -10.42 -13.77 -13.62
N GLU A 158 -9.38 -14.60 -13.49
CA GLU A 158 -9.44 -15.81 -12.65
C GLU A 158 -9.70 -15.50 -11.17
N SER A 159 -9.23 -14.36 -10.67
CA SER A 159 -9.50 -13.91 -9.30
C SER A 159 -10.99 -13.69 -9.06
N LEU A 160 -11.65 -13.00 -10.01
CA LEU A 160 -13.09 -12.74 -9.95
C LEU A 160 -13.89 -14.04 -10.01
N VAL A 161 -13.59 -14.91 -10.98
CA VAL A 161 -14.28 -16.19 -11.15
C VAL A 161 -14.12 -17.06 -9.90
N LYS A 162 -12.91 -17.16 -9.36
CA LYS A 162 -12.64 -17.93 -8.14
C LYS A 162 -13.33 -17.34 -6.91
N ARG A 163 -13.42 -16.01 -6.79
CA ARG A 163 -14.01 -15.36 -5.61
C ARG A 163 -15.52 -15.39 -5.61
N TYR A 164 -16.14 -15.16 -6.77
CA TYR A 164 -17.56 -14.91 -6.88
C TYR A 164 -18.33 -16.06 -7.52
N GLU A 165 -17.66 -16.96 -8.24
CA GLU A 165 -18.29 -18.11 -8.93
C GLU A 165 -19.47 -17.69 -9.82
N VAL A 166 -19.26 -16.63 -10.58
CA VAL A 166 -20.22 -16.04 -11.51
C VAL A 166 -19.56 -15.82 -12.86
N LEU A 167 -20.39 -15.79 -13.91
CA LEU A 167 -19.96 -15.44 -15.25
C LEU A 167 -19.60 -13.96 -15.29
N ILE A 168 -18.37 -13.65 -15.68
CA ILE A 168 -17.88 -12.29 -15.86
C ILE A 168 -18.05 -11.93 -17.35
N THR A 169 -19.30 -11.79 -17.78
CA THR A 169 -19.67 -11.51 -19.16
C THR A 169 -20.64 -10.34 -19.19
N GLY A 170 -20.46 -9.39 -20.11
CA GLY A 170 -21.36 -8.26 -20.30
C GLY A 170 -20.88 -6.96 -19.64
N GLU A 171 -21.83 -6.05 -19.45
CA GLU A 171 -21.60 -4.74 -18.85
C GLU A 171 -21.41 -4.84 -17.34
N ASN A 172 -20.73 -3.86 -16.74
CA ASN A 172 -20.40 -3.89 -15.32
C ASN A 172 -21.64 -3.95 -14.41
N GLU A 173 -22.73 -3.29 -14.81
CA GLU A 173 -23.98 -3.32 -14.05
C GLU A 173 -24.59 -4.72 -13.99
N GLU A 174 -24.60 -5.46 -15.09
CA GLU A 174 -25.09 -6.85 -15.15
C GLU A 174 -24.24 -7.78 -14.27
N ILE A 175 -22.92 -7.59 -14.30
CA ILE A 175 -21.99 -8.36 -13.47
C ILE A 175 -22.26 -8.10 -11.98
N PHE A 176 -22.44 -6.84 -11.57
CA PHE A 176 -22.76 -6.53 -10.17
C PHE A 176 -24.15 -7.01 -9.75
N GLN A 177 -25.13 -7.07 -10.66
CA GLN A 177 -26.43 -7.69 -10.39
C GLN A 177 -26.26 -9.20 -10.11
N GLU A 178 -25.45 -9.91 -10.89
CA GLU A 178 -25.20 -11.33 -10.61
C GLU A 178 -24.34 -11.55 -9.35
N PHE A 179 -23.44 -10.62 -9.01
CA PHE A 179 -22.76 -10.64 -7.72
C PHE A 179 -23.77 -10.50 -6.57
N ALA A 180 -24.68 -9.52 -6.67
CA ALA A 180 -25.72 -9.28 -5.67
C ALA A 180 -26.63 -10.50 -5.52
N LYS A 181 -27.10 -11.06 -6.63
CA LYS A 181 -27.96 -12.25 -6.65
C LYS A 181 -27.27 -13.47 -6.06
N LYS A 182 -26.03 -13.79 -6.48
CA LYS A 182 -25.25 -14.93 -5.96
C LYS A 182 -24.99 -14.81 -4.46
N ARG A 183 -24.79 -13.59 -3.94
CA ARG A 183 -24.58 -13.34 -2.51
C ARG A 183 -25.87 -13.12 -1.71
N GLY A 184 -27.05 -13.17 -2.35
CA GLY A 184 -28.34 -12.93 -1.71
C GLY A 184 -28.51 -11.51 -1.19
N PHE A 185 -27.90 -10.53 -1.84
CA PHE A 185 -28.01 -9.12 -1.49
C PHE A 185 -29.31 -8.55 -2.04
N LEU A 186 -30.29 -8.38 -1.14
CA LEU A 186 -31.63 -7.92 -1.44
C LEU A 186 -32.00 -6.71 -0.57
N LEU A 187 -32.67 -5.75 -1.20
CA LEU A 187 -33.41 -4.67 -0.56
C LEU A 187 -34.86 -5.12 -0.28
N SER A 188 -35.67 -4.19 0.23
CA SER A 188 -37.12 -4.40 0.37
C SER A 188 -37.77 -4.77 -0.97
N LYS A 189 -38.79 -5.63 -0.91
CA LYS A 189 -39.55 -6.13 -2.08
C LYS A 189 -38.72 -6.97 -3.08
N GLY A 190 -37.56 -7.48 -2.68
CA GLY A 190 -36.76 -8.41 -3.50
C GLY A 190 -35.92 -7.75 -4.60
N VAL A 191 -35.76 -6.43 -4.57
CA VAL A 191 -34.85 -5.71 -5.48
C VAL A 191 -33.41 -6.03 -5.11
N LEU A 192 -32.55 -6.29 -6.10
CA LEU A 192 -31.13 -6.58 -5.86
C LEU A 192 -30.39 -5.36 -5.29
N ASP A 193 -29.60 -5.58 -4.24
CA ASP A 193 -28.74 -4.55 -3.64
C ASP A 193 -27.36 -4.53 -4.33
N VAL A 194 -27.34 -3.90 -5.51
CA VAL A 194 -26.14 -3.71 -6.34
C VAL A 194 -25.10 -2.83 -5.64
N GLU A 195 -25.54 -1.82 -4.88
CA GLU A 195 -24.66 -0.90 -4.16
C GLU A 195 -23.81 -1.67 -3.13
N ARG A 196 -24.43 -2.61 -2.40
CA ARG A 196 -23.71 -3.50 -1.48
C ARG A 196 -22.72 -4.42 -2.18
N ALA A 197 -23.04 -4.91 -3.38
CA ALA A 197 -22.10 -5.70 -4.18
C ALA A 197 -20.85 -4.88 -4.59
N ARG A 198 -21.06 -3.62 -5.04
CA ARG A 198 -19.97 -2.68 -5.37
C ARG A 198 -19.08 -2.37 -4.17
N LYS A 199 -19.68 -2.06 -3.02
CA LYS A 199 -18.93 -1.83 -1.76
C LYS A 199 -18.17 -3.07 -1.32
N LEU A 200 -18.76 -4.25 -1.48
CA LEU A 200 -18.11 -5.52 -1.17
C LEU A 200 -16.84 -5.69 -2.02
N LEU A 201 -16.92 -5.52 -3.35
CA LEU A 201 -15.76 -5.66 -4.24
C LEU A 201 -14.58 -4.76 -3.80
N LEU A 202 -14.86 -3.48 -3.53
CA LEU A 202 -13.84 -2.53 -3.07
C LEU A 202 -13.20 -2.96 -1.74
N ASN A 203 -14.02 -3.45 -0.80
CA ASN A 203 -13.55 -3.90 0.50
C ASN A 203 -12.74 -5.22 0.40
N GLU A 204 -13.19 -6.17 -0.43
CA GLU A 204 -12.49 -7.43 -0.65
C GLU A 204 -11.13 -7.20 -1.34
N PHE A 205 -11.07 -6.28 -2.30
CA PHE A 205 -9.81 -5.83 -2.91
C PHE A 205 -8.87 -5.24 -1.86
N LYS A 206 -9.34 -4.26 -1.08
CA LYS A 206 -8.53 -3.56 -0.06
C LYS A 206 -7.94 -4.52 0.98
N ASN A 207 -8.67 -5.58 1.31
CA ASN A 207 -8.25 -6.59 2.29
C ASN A 207 -7.49 -7.77 1.66
N GLY A 208 -7.21 -7.75 0.35
CA GLY A 208 -6.49 -8.81 -0.36
C GLY A 208 -7.25 -10.13 -0.49
N GLN A 209 -8.57 -10.10 -0.36
CA GLN A 209 -9.41 -11.30 -0.46
C GLN A 209 -9.60 -11.78 -1.90
N LEU A 210 -9.27 -10.92 -2.86
CA LEU A 210 -9.18 -11.22 -4.30
C LEU A 210 -7.81 -11.82 -4.68
N GLY A 211 -6.97 -12.18 -3.70
CA GLY A 211 -5.64 -12.72 -3.97
C GLY A 211 -4.57 -11.65 -4.12
N ARG A 212 -3.50 -11.99 -4.84
CA ARG A 212 -2.33 -11.12 -5.03
C ARG A 212 -2.51 -10.29 -6.29
N ILE A 213 -2.71 -8.98 -6.13
CA ILE A 213 -3.05 -8.07 -7.22
C ILE A 213 -2.16 -6.84 -7.12
N SER A 214 -1.62 -6.40 -8.24
CA SER A 214 -0.93 -5.12 -8.38
C SER A 214 -1.70 -4.28 -9.39
N ILE A 215 -2.06 -3.05 -9.02
CA ILE A 215 -2.85 -2.13 -9.88
C ILE A 215 -1.95 -1.16 -10.67
N ASP A 216 -0.65 -1.41 -10.69
CA ASP A 216 0.34 -0.57 -11.36
C ASP A 216 1.37 -1.47 -12.04
N ASP A 217 1.88 -1.00 -13.18
CA ASP A 217 2.79 -1.72 -14.07
C ASP A 217 4.27 -1.45 -13.74
#